data_AF-A0A946JS92-F1
#
_entry.id   AF-A0A946JS92-F1
#
_cell.length_a   1.000
_cell.length_b   1.000
_cell.length_c   1.000
_cell.angle_alpha   90.00
_cell.angle_beta   90.00
_cell.angle_gamma   90.00
#
_symmetry.space_group_name_H-M   'P 1'
#
loop_
_entity.id
_entity.type
_entity.pdbx_description
1 polymer ?
#
loop_
_entity_poly.entity_id
_entity_poly.type
_entity_poly.pdbx_seq_one_letter_code
_entity_poly.pdbx_strand_id
1 'polypeptide(L)'
;MVRQDKITYLITFFQNEGDEIPEGESLKLWIENASFTVDIIRQIEDGGFFPGNVINNRVLARLGVITTSGILETQTLMSEFIPFTKHNLLFVSIQKMGLQICTAFNPACVECKLSDICDFYNEKNRWAA
;
A
#
# COMPACT_ATOMS: atom_id res chain seq x y z
N MET A 1 -14.31 -4.51 -2.86
CA MET A 1 -14.27 -5.24 -1.56
C MET A 1 -12.88 -5.09 -0.96
N VAL A 2 -12.78 -4.94 0.37
CA VAL A 2 -11.51 -4.83 1.11
C VAL A 2 -11.37 -5.99 2.07
N ARG A 3 -10.18 -6.60 2.14
CA ARG A 3 -9.85 -7.70 3.05
C ARG A 3 -9.16 -7.17 4.31
N GLN A 4 -9.94 -6.93 5.36
CA GLN A 4 -9.43 -6.40 6.64
C GLN A 4 -8.40 -7.32 7.31
N ASP A 5 -8.54 -8.64 7.18
CA ASP A 5 -7.58 -9.63 7.68
C ASP A 5 -6.16 -9.37 7.14
N LYS A 6 -6.06 -9.03 5.85
CA LYS A 6 -4.79 -8.70 5.22
C LYS A 6 -4.27 -7.33 5.64
N ILE A 7 -5.14 -6.33 5.83
CA ILE A 7 -4.73 -5.02 6.35
C ILE A 7 -4.09 -5.19 7.73
N THR A 8 -4.74 -5.91 8.64
CA THR A 8 -4.20 -6.17 9.98
C THR A 8 -2.87 -6.90 9.92
N TYR A 9 -2.76 -7.95 9.10
CA TYR A 9 -1.50 -8.67 8.92
C TYR A 9 -0.38 -7.75 8.42
N LEU A 10 -0.63 -6.94 7.40
CA LEU A 10 0.38 -6.04 6.83
C LEU A 10 0.85 -4.99 7.84
N ILE A 11 -0.07 -4.42 8.62
CA ILE A 11 0.29 -3.48 9.68
C ILE A 11 1.22 -4.17 10.68
N THR A 12 0.84 -5.34 11.20
CA THR A 12 1.68 -6.08 12.15
C THR A 12 3.02 -6.47 11.55
N PHE A 13 3.04 -6.93 10.30
CA PHE A 13 4.25 -7.30 9.58
C PHE A 13 5.22 -6.12 9.46
N PHE A 14 4.76 -4.98 8.94
CA PHE A 14 5.62 -3.80 8.74
C PHE A 14 6.04 -3.13 10.05
N GLN A 15 5.22 -3.22 11.11
CA GLN A 15 5.63 -2.77 12.44
C GLN A 15 6.77 -3.62 13.03
N ASN A 16 6.77 -4.93 12.73
CA ASN A 16 7.75 -5.88 13.28
C ASN A 16 9.02 -6.02 12.44
N GLU A 17 8.97 -5.74 11.14
CA GLU A 17 10.16 -5.74 10.26
C GLU A 17 11.21 -4.70 10.68
N GLY A 18 10.88 -3.78 11.59
CA GLY A 18 11.85 -2.89 12.21
C GLY A 18 12.39 -1.80 11.27
N ASP A 19 11.79 -1.64 10.09
CA ASP A 19 11.98 -0.42 9.31
C ASP A 19 11.40 0.73 10.15
N GLU A 20 12.29 1.56 10.72
CA GLU A 20 11.92 2.92 11.14
C GLU A 20 11.05 3.49 10.04
N ILE A 21 9.86 4.00 10.40
CA ILE A 21 8.90 4.57 9.45
C ILE A 21 9.71 5.38 8.46
N PRO A 22 9.79 4.96 7.18
CA PRO A 22 10.71 5.58 6.22
C PRO A 22 10.48 7.07 6.30
N GLU A 23 11.56 7.78 6.63
CA GLU A 23 11.53 9.16 7.08
C GLU A 23 10.58 9.96 6.18
N GLY A 24 9.84 10.90 6.79
CA GLY A 24 8.80 11.68 6.13
C GLY A 24 9.23 12.36 4.82
N GLU A 25 10.52 12.40 4.51
CA GLU A 25 11.09 12.82 3.23
C GLU A 25 10.55 12.03 2.02
N SER A 26 10.38 10.70 2.10
CA SER A 26 9.80 9.93 0.98
C SER A 26 8.33 10.26 0.73
N LEU A 27 7.58 10.49 1.82
CA LEU A 27 6.19 10.92 1.73
C LEU A 27 6.06 12.36 1.24
N LYS A 28 6.92 13.27 1.73
CA LYS A 28 6.99 14.67 1.30
C LYS A 28 7.32 14.78 -0.19
N LEU A 29 8.37 14.12 -0.66
CA LEU A 29 8.73 14.08 -2.08
C LEU A 29 7.58 13.57 -2.95
N TRP A 30 6.82 12.59 -2.45
CA TRP A 30 5.66 12.09 -3.17
C TRP A 30 4.50 13.11 -3.19
N ILE A 31 4.20 13.75 -2.05
CA ILE A 31 3.17 14.78 -1.92
C ILE A 31 3.47 15.98 -2.82
N GLU A 32 4.72 16.46 -2.85
CA GLU A 32 5.15 17.59 -3.68
C GLU A 32 4.93 17.37 -5.17
N ASN A 33 5.01 16.11 -5.61
CA ASN A 33 4.81 15.73 -7.01
C ASN A 33 3.35 15.34 -7.33
N ALA A 34 2.46 15.33 -6.33
CA ALA A 34 1.08 14.91 -6.50
C ALA A 34 0.11 16.11 -6.50
N SER A 35 -0.97 16.01 -7.29
CA SER A 35 -1.98 17.07 -7.39
C SER A 35 -3.09 16.90 -6.34
N PHE A 36 -2.78 17.16 -5.06
CA PHE A 36 -3.78 17.17 -3.98
C PHE A 36 -4.15 18.59 -3.55
N THR A 37 -5.35 18.72 -2.96
CA THR A 37 -5.74 19.94 -2.25
C THR A 37 -4.99 20.05 -0.92
N VAL A 38 -4.85 21.26 -0.39
CA VAL A 38 -4.19 21.52 0.90
C VAL A 38 -4.82 20.72 2.04
N ASP A 39 -6.14 20.56 2.03
CA ASP A 39 -6.86 19.78 3.05
C ASP A 39 -6.52 18.28 3.00
N ILE A 40 -6.36 17.70 1.80
CA ILE A 40 -5.97 16.29 1.66
C ILE A 40 -4.50 16.12 2.06
N ILE A 41 -3.63 17.06 1.69
CA ILE A 41 -2.22 17.03 2.10
C ILE A 41 -2.12 16.96 3.62
N ARG A 42 -2.85 17.82 4.34
CA ARG A 42 -2.87 17.82 5.79
C ARG A 42 -3.38 16.49 6.37
N GLN A 43 -4.43 15.91 5.80
CA GLN A 43 -4.93 14.60 6.27
C GLN A 43 -3.94 13.46 6.03
N ILE A 44 -3.16 13.52 4.95
CA ILE A 44 -2.07 12.56 4.71
C ILE A 44 -0.98 12.74 5.77
N GLU A 45 -0.53 13.97 6.01
CA GLU A 45 0.51 14.26 7.01
C GLU A 45 0.10 13.82 8.41
N ASP A 46 -1.15 14.06 8.80
CA ASP A 46 -1.73 13.63 10.08
C ASP A 46 -2.00 12.11 10.15
N GLY A 47 -1.77 11.38 9.05
CA GLY A 47 -1.98 9.94 8.96
C GLY A 47 -3.45 9.51 9.01
N GLY A 48 -4.36 10.40 8.60
CA GLY A 48 -5.79 10.18 8.49
C GLY A 48 -6.29 9.83 7.09
N PHE A 49 -5.39 9.80 6.10
CA PHE A 49 -5.75 9.56 4.70
C PHE A 49 -4.69 8.71 3.98
N PHE A 50 -5.14 7.76 3.14
CA PHE A 50 -4.26 6.89 2.37
C PHE A 50 -4.06 7.47 0.97
N PRO A 51 -2.85 7.92 0.59
CA PRO A 51 -2.64 8.43 -0.75
C PRO A 51 -2.71 7.31 -1.78
N GLY A 52 -3.65 7.37 -2.71
CA GLY A 52 -3.71 6.41 -3.82
C GLY A 52 -2.59 6.65 -4.83
N ASN A 53 -1.91 5.60 -5.28
CA ASN A 53 -0.98 5.69 -6.42
C ASN A 53 -0.94 4.38 -7.22
N VAL A 54 -0.29 4.39 -8.38
CA VAL A 54 -0.20 3.21 -9.28
C VAL A 54 0.51 2.03 -8.62
N ILE A 55 1.57 2.28 -7.85
CA ILE A 55 2.41 1.24 -7.25
C ILE A 55 1.66 0.55 -6.11
N ASN A 56 1.14 1.31 -5.16
CA ASN A 56 0.35 0.80 -4.03
C ASN A 56 -0.91 0.11 -4.51
N ASN A 57 -1.60 0.67 -5.50
CA ASN A 57 -2.77 0.03 -6.09
C ASN A 57 -2.42 -1.35 -6.66
N ARG A 58 -1.33 -1.47 -7.44
CA ARG A 58 -0.86 -2.76 -7.96
C ARG A 58 -0.53 -3.74 -6.83
N VAL A 59 0.23 -3.31 -5.84
CA VAL A 59 0.68 -4.19 -4.75
C VAL A 59 -0.49 -4.64 -3.89
N LEU A 60 -1.40 -3.73 -3.50
CA LEU A 60 -2.60 -4.04 -2.73
C LEU A 60 -3.52 -4.99 -3.51
N ALA A 61 -3.68 -4.77 -4.82
CA ALA A 61 -4.46 -5.66 -5.68
C ALA A 61 -3.83 -7.06 -5.74
N ARG A 62 -2.51 -7.16 -5.98
CA ARG A 62 -1.77 -8.44 -6.05
C ARG A 62 -1.76 -9.20 -4.73
N LEU A 63 -1.55 -8.51 -3.61
CA LEU A 63 -1.71 -9.10 -2.29
C LEU A 63 -3.15 -9.53 -2.01
N GLY A 64 -4.14 -9.05 -2.77
CA GLY A 64 -5.55 -9.35 -2.57
C GLY A 64 -6.19 -8.56 -1.44
N VAL A 65 -5.60 -7.43 -1.04
CA VAL A 65 -6.20 -6.52 -0.04
C VAL A 65 -7.44 -5.86 -0.63
N ILE A 66 -7.38 -5.48 -1.91
CA ILE A 66 -8.45 -4.83 -2.65
C ILE A 66 -8.84 -5.66 -3.87
N THR A 67 -10.07 -5.47 -4.34
CA THR A 67 -10.60 -6.11 -5.56
C THR A 67 -10.86 -5.11 -6.69
N THR A 68 -10.20 -3.95 -6.67
CA THR A 68 -10.34 -2.90 -7.67
C THR A 68 -8.98 -2.61 -8.32
N SER A 69 -9.02 -2.13 -9.56
CA SER A 69 -7.87 -1.57 -10.27
C SER A 69 -7.85 -0.04 -10.23
N GLY A 70 -8.92 0.61 -9.74
CA GLY A 70 -9.05 2.06 -9.72
C GLY A 70 -8.31 2.72 -8.57
N ILE A 71 -7.38 3.64 -8.87
CA ILE A 71 -6.59 4.35 -7.85
C ILE A 71 -7.47 5.17 -6.91
N LEU A 72 -8.48 5.87 -7.45
CA LEU A 72 -9.40 6.68 -6.65
C LEU A 72 -10.24 5.80 -5.71
N GLU A 73 -10.70 4.65 -6.20
CA GLU A 73 -11.45 3.69 -5.38
C GLU A 73 -10.56 3.11 -4.28
N THR A 74 -9.31 2.73 -4.61
CA THR A 74 -8.32 2.29 -3.63
C THR A 74 -8.05 3.35 -2.57
N GLN A 75 -7.90 4.61 -2.96
CA GLN A 75 -7.72 5.72 -2.03
C GLN A 75 -8.87 5.83 -1.04
N THR A 76 -10.12 5.82 -1.54
CA THR A 76 -11.32 5.88 -0.68
C THR A 76 -11.40 4.67 0.25
N LEU A 77 -11.30 3.46 -0.30
CA LEU A 77 -11.38 2.22 0.46
C LEU A 77 -10.29 2.13 1.53
N MET A 78 -9.03 2.33 1.15
CA MET A 78 -7.93 2.23 2.12
C MET A 78 -8.01 3.32 3.19
N SER A 79 -8.49 4.52 2.86
CA SER A 79 -8.66 5.58 3.86
C SER A 79 -9.72 5.23 4.91
N GLU A 80 -10.78 4.50 4.53
CA GLU A 80 -11.86 4.06 5.43
C GLU A 80 -11.46 2.86 6.30
N PHE A 81 -10.74 1.89 5.72
CA PHE A 81 -10.51 0.59 6.38
C PHE A 81 -9.18 0.49 7.13
N ILE A 82 -8.22 1.38 6.88
CA ILE A 82 -6.96 1.42 7.64
C ILE A 82 -7.20 2.11 8.99
N PRO A 83 -6.73 1.55 10.13
CA PRO A 83 -6.77 2.22 11.42
C PRO A 83 -6.06 3.58 11.39
N PHE A 84 -6.63 4.57 12.08
CA PHE A 84 -6.06 5.92 12.20
C PHE A 84 -4.56 5.87 12.57
N THR A 85 -3.76 6.74 11.96
CA THR A 85 -2.28 6.81 12.04
C THR A 85 -1.49 5.71 11.32
N LYS A 86 -2.15 4.68 10.78
CA LYS A 86 -1.47 3.57 10.06
C LYS A 86 -1.40 3.76 8.55
N HIS A 87 -2.08 4.78 8.01
CA HIS A 87 -2.11 5.08 6.59
C HIS A 87 -0.71 5.34 6.03
N ASN A 88 0.10 6.15 6.72
CA ASN A 88 1.46 6.49 6.29
C ASN A 88 2.40 5.29 6.33
N LEU A 89 2.33 4.49 7.41
CA LEU A 89 3.10 3.25 7.51
C LEU A 89 2.80 2.34 6.30
N LEU A 90 1.52 2.02 6.07
CA LEU A 90 1.15 1.15 4.96
C LEU A 90 1.52 1.76 3.62
N PHE A 91 1.26 3.05 3.41
CA PHE A 91 1.56 3.72 2.16
C PHE A 91 3.05 3.60 1.80
N VAL A 92 3.95 3.97 2.70
CA VAL A 92 5.37 4.00 2.37
C VAL A 92 5.98 2.60 2.36
N SER A 93 5.58 1.70 3.26
CA SER A 93 6.07 0.32 3.25
C SER A 93 5.65 -0.43 1.99
N ILE A 94 4.40 -0.27 1.55
CA ILE A 94 3.90 -0.87 0.30
C ILE A 94 4.60 -0.23 -0.91
N GLN A 95 4.82 1.09 -0.88
CA GLN A 95 5.52 1.80 -1.94
C GLN A 95 6.95 1.28 -2.11
N LYS A 96 7.71 1.19 -1.01
CA LYS A 96 9.07 0.65 -0.97
C LYS A 96 9.11 -0.76 -1.53
N MET A 97 8.22 -1.63 -1.05
CA MET A 97 8.11 -3.00 -1.54
C MET A 97 7.73 -3.07 -3.03
N GLY A 98 6.84 -2.19 -3.49
CA GLY A 98 6.41 -2.14 -4.89
C GLY A 98 7.49 -1.65 -5.85
N LEU A 99 8.44 -0.85 -5.37
CA LEU A 99 9.60 -0.39 -6.15
C LEU A 99 10.71 -1.45 -6.21
N GLN A 100 10.88 -2.26 -5.16
CA GLN A 100 12.03 -3.16 -5.01
C GLN A 100 11.71 -4.63 -5.31
N ILE A 101 10.54 -5.13 -4.86
CA ILE A 101 10.19 -6.56 -4.90
C ILE A 101 8.99 -6.80 -5.82
N CYS A 102 7.87 -6.13 -5.55
CA CYS A 102 6.61 -6.32 -6.28
C CYS A 102 6.49 -5.33 -7.44
N THR A 103 7.50 -5.32 -8.31
CA THR A 103 7.61 -4.46 -9.50
C THR A 103 6.47 -4.73 -10.50
N ALA A 104 6.25 -3.80 -11.44
CA ALA A 104 5.22 -3.98 -12.48
C ALA A 104 5.51 -5.21 -13.34
N PHE A 105 6.75 -5.37 -13.77
CA PHE A 105 7.21 -6.48 -14.62
C PHE A 105 8.19 -7.35 -13.85
N ASN A 106 7.98 -8.68 -13.90
CA ASN A 106 8.83 -9.69 -13.27
C ASN A 106 9.08 -9.46 -11.76
N PRO A 107 8.02 -9.49 -10.92
CA PRO A 107 8.19 -9.33 -9.47
C PRO A 107 9.02 -10.47 -8.88
N ALA A 108 9.88 -10.15 -7.90
CA ALA A 108 10.74 -11.11 -7.21
C ALA A 108 9.95 -11.93 -6.16
N CYS A 109 8.90 -12.64 -6.60
CA CYS A 109 7.96 -13.31 -5.69
C CYS A 109 8.60 -14.38 -4.80
N VAL A 110 9.65 -15.07 -5.28
CA VAL A 110 10.37 -16.09 -4.51
C VAL A 110 11.08 -15.49 -3.29
N GLU A 111 11.52 -14.24 -3.39
CA GLU A 111 12.22 -13.51 -2.33
C GLU A 111 11.27 -12.69 -1.45
N CYS A 112 9.98 -12.64 -1.80
CA CYS A 112 8.99 -11.84 -1.10
C CYS A 112 8.53 -12.52 0.19
N LYS A 113 8.75 -11.88 1.34
CA LYS A 113 8.30 -12.34 2.67
C LYS A 113 6.77 -12.42 2.84
N LEU A 114 6.01 -11.89 1.89
CA LEU A 114 4.55 -11.92 1.88
C LEU A 114 3.98 -12.94 0.88
N SER A 115 4.81 -13.75 0.24
CA SER A 115 4.41 -14.74 -0.77
C SER A 115 3.33 -15.70 -0.23
N ASP A 116 3.46 -16.15 1.02
CA ASP A 116 2.51 -17.05 1.68
C ASP A 116 1.08 -16.49 1.76
N ILE A 117 0.93 -15.17 1.90
CA ILE A 117 -0.38 -14.51 1.97
C ILE A 117 -0.78 -13.83 0.66
N CYS A 118 0.09 -13.82 -0.35
CA CYS A 118 -0.11 -13.09 -1.59
C CYS A 118 -1.08 -13.84 -2.52
N ASP A 119 -2.22 -13.23 -2.85
CA ASP A 119 -3.19 -13.88 -3.74
C ASP A 119 -2.66 -14.04 -5.16
N PHE A 120 -1.80 -13.12 -5.64
CA PHE A 120 -1.23 -13.15 -6.99
C PHE A 120 -0.24 -14.30 -7.16
N TYR A 121 0.68 -14.45 -6.20
CA TYR A 121 1.64 -15.55 -6.21
C TYR A 121 0.95 -16.91 -6.09
N ASN A 122 -0.13 -16.98 -5.30
CA ASN A 122 -0.94 -18.18 -5.11
C ASN A 122 -2.06 -18.36 -6.15
N GLU A 123 -2.02 -17.60 -7.26
CA GLU A 123 -2.95 -17.68 -8.39
C GLU A 123 -4.45 -17.44 -8.08
N LYS A 124 -4.77 -16.75 -7.00
CA LYS A 124 -6.15 -16.48 -6.55
C LYS A 124 -6.79 -15.24 -7.21
N ASN A 125 -6.00 -14.34 -7.78
CA ASN A 125 -6.46 -13.08 -8.38
C ASN A 125 -5.70 -12.72 -9.68
N ARG A 126 -5.72 -13.63 -10.67
CA ARG A 126 -4.99 -13.46 -11.95
C ARG A 126 -5.28 -12.16 -12.71
N TRP A 127 -6.39 -11.47 -12.43
CA TRP A 127 -6.72 -10.16 -12.99
C TRP A 127 -5.78 -9.03 -12.53
N ALA A 128 -5.01 -9.24 -11.45
CA ALA A 128 -4.08 -8.26 -10.88
C ALA A 128 -2.65 -8.36 -11.47
N ALA A 129 -2.49 -9.10 -12.58
CA ALA A 129 -1.23 -9.24 -13.30
C ALA A 129 -0.72 -7.93 -13.88
#